data_AF-A0AA39CET3-F1
#
_entry.id   AF-A0AA39CET3-F1
#
_cell.length_a   1.000
_cell.length_b   1.000
_cell.length_c   1.000
_cell.angle_alpha   90.00
_cell.angle_beta   90.00
_cell.angle_gamma   90.00
#
_symmetry.space_group_name_H-M   'P 1'
#
loop_
_entity.id
_entity.type
_entity.pdbx_description
1 polymer ?
#
loop_
_entity_poly.entity_id
_entity_poly.type
_entity_poly.pdbx_seq_one_letter_code
_entity_poly.pdbx_strand_id
1 'polypeptide(L)'
;MHDVERQWDTLHSDAGSQGFKGCLDDTKDASQFLNSHVQMNMFRRREDFTSSELDPHEWNRARTEFQVSSKHPKTAIPDSAIFRDVIVPAFDQVRNGAQLRYPNPGHLAVHLALGECFMKFKEKAIISPELNFLEAPQYEEGKPEKDLTSEIAQAEERWKTVVRLAVSRFAVWFENIESVLRHAAAYHRYGPNSNAHHAAITADYLPPLDVLMVWYAYMNNPSEYRNDNLASKLLEMPMPWEAVLNVIDMESLTYKLRPAASRLFATTTTQDADILVYLTQPPPYSELDPHNAFSTDLIAAVHELMDGDSFIQKMHALLWLRSPSLEGTLSRGLARYSALPQATGSSVAAWLDGVNSDVLLELVWRTHMLYPAVYAAYREEVFQGSEAESNLREERDWTDQATCYCWACERVRDDIPDYVRASDFETLDDRSEGSNRSLSMLDKDQISEIKADLAFHRYVEVFHNSHPSGTTLPTRAPTARAIQRQISEQESKDRAGKYYGVGYTVEVIRPAVYDKETGKLLRKQKTKVKRSQNMTGRWGRWGLYV
;
A
#
# COMPACT_ATOMS: atom_id res chain seq x y z
N MET A 1 -44.92 -3.68 71.54
CA MET A 1 -45.08 -3.67 70.07
C MET A 1 -43.81 -4.28 69.46
N HIS A 2 -43.53 -5.52 69.86
CA HIS A 2 -42.52 -6.43 69.31
C HIS A 2 -43.27 -7.67 68.75
N ASP A 3 -42.54 -8.70 68.33
CA ASP A 3 -43.00 -9.94 67.66
C ASP A 3 -43.29 -9.73 66.15
N VAL A 4 -43.10 -10.67 65.21
CA VAL A 4 -42.73 -12.12 65.19
C VAL A 4 -41.71 -12.29 64.04
N GLU A 5 -40.61 -13.06 64.05
CA GLU A 5 -40.01 -14.09 64.93
C GLU A 5 -40.64 -15.51 64.93
N ARG A 6 -40.37 -16.29 63.87
CA ARG A 6 -40.31 -17.77 63.81
C ARG A 6 -39.73 -18.19 62.43
N GLN A 7 -38.61 -18.93 62.34
CA GLN A 7 -38.45 -20.37 62.62
C GLN A 7 -39.37 -21.27 61.79
N TRP A 8 -38.82 -22.30 61.16
CA TRP A 8 -39.01 -23.71 61.58
C TRP A 8 -38.13 -24.65 60.74
N ASP A 9 -37.05 -25.14 61.35
CA ASP A 9 -36.36 -26.37 60.92
C ASP A 9 -37.12 -27.59 61.44
N THR A 10 -37.36 -28.59 60.59
CA THR A 10 -37.62 -29.99 61.01
C THR A 10 -37.28 -30.88 59.80
N LEU A 11 -36.04 -31.39 59.72
CA LEU A 11 -35.61 -32.72 60.20
C LEU A 11 -36.41 -33.90 59.61
N HIS A 12 -35.71 -34.73 58.81
CA HIS A 12 -35.85 -36.20 58.65
C HIS A 12 -37.22 -36.76 58.22
N SER A 13 -37.33 -37.89 57.51
CA SER A 13 -36.43 -38.68 56.66
C SER A 13 -37.33 -39.54 55.77
N ASP A 14 -36.82 -40.08 54.65
CA ASP A 14 -36.84 -41.53 54.37
C ASP A 14 -36.41 -41.89 52.95
N ALA A 15 -36.10 -43.17 52.79
CA ALA A 15 -35.66 -43.90 51.61
C ALA A 15 -36.25 -43.45 50.25
N GLY A 16 -35.55 -43.56 49.13
CA GLY A 16 -34.34 -44.35 48.86
C GLY A 16 -34.53 -45.29 47.67
N SER A 17 -33.43 -45.58 46.98
CA SER A 17 -33.27 -46.54 45.87
C SER A 17 -33.63 -46.07 44.44
N GLN A 18 -32.76 -46.51 43.52
CA GLN A 18 -32.90 -46.62 42.06
C GLN A 18 -33.05 -45.31 41.24
N GLY A 19 -32.09 -45.08 40.33
CA GLY A 19 -32.13 -43.97 39.38
C GLY A 19 -31.60 -44.39 38.01
N PHE A 20 -31.55 -43.47 37.04
CA PHE A 20 -30.61 -43.53 35.91
C PHE A 20 -30.57 -42.16 35.17
N LYS A 21 -29.35 -41.63 34.95
CA LYS A 21 -28.90 -40.64 33.93
C LYS A 21 -29.76 -39.41 33.56
N GLY A 22 -29.15 -38.23 33.69
CA GLY A 22 -29.52 -37.02 32.93
C GLY A 22 -28.65 -35.80 33.31
N CYS A 23 -27.66 -35.46 32.47
CA CYS A 23 -26.63 -34.45 32.79
C CYS A 23 -27.16 -33.02 32.94
N LEU A 24 -26.74 -32.34 34.02
CA LEU A 24 -26.80 -30.88 34.20
C LEU A 24 -25.76 -30.49 35.26
N ASP A 25 -24.61 -29.97 34.83
CA ASP A 25 -23.73 -29.04 35.58
C ASP A 25 -22.49 -28.72 34.72
N ASP A 26 -22.44 -27.52 34.13
CA ASP A 26 -21.28 -27.03 33.35
C ASP A 26 -21.25 -25.48 33.32
N THR A 27 -21.22 -24.85 34.51
CA THR A 27 -21.04 -23.38 34.64
C THR A 27 -20.12 -22.99 35.79
N LYS A 28 -18.95 -23.64 35.93
CA LYS A 28 -17.93 -23.25 36.93
C LYS A 28 -16.45 -23.18 36.46
N ASP A 29 -16.10 -23.60 35.24
CA ASP A 29 -14.69 -23.61 34.79
C ASP A 29 -14.19 -22.30 34.15
N ALA A 30 -15.08 -21.34 33.84
CA ALA A 30 -14.70 -20.12 33.12
C ALA A 30 -13.84 -19.11 33.93
N SER A 31 -13.76 -19.25 35.27
CA SER A 31 -13.07 -18.29 36.14
C SER A 31 -11.72 -18.76 36.71
N GLN A 32 -11.32 -20.02 36.49
CA GLN A 32 -9.99 -20.51 36.91
C GLN A 32 -8.93 -20.45 35.80
N PHE A 33 -9.31 -20.46 34.52
CA PHE A 33 -8.38 -20.33 33.39
C PHE A 33 -7.76 -18.92 33.23
N LEU A 34 -8.39 -17.88 33.77
CA LEU A 34 -7.90 -16.49 33.65
C LEU A 34 -6.80 -16.13 34.66
N ASN A 35 -6.65 -16.87 35.77
CA ASN A 35 -5.64 -16.58 36.80
C ASN A 35 -4.31 -17.36 36.61
N SER A 36 -4.24 -18.35 35.72
CA SER A 36 -2.97 -19.03 35.39
C SER A 36 -2.07 -18.27 34.41
N HIS A 37 -2.62 -17.31 33.65
CA HIS A 37 -1.87 -16.58 32.61
C HIS A 37 -1.19 -15.28 33.10
N VAL A 38 -1.46 -14.83 34.33
CA VAL A 38 -0.88 -13.58 34.87
C VAL A 38 0.33 -13.84 35.80
N GLN A 39 0.62 -15.10 36.14
CA GLN A 39 1.63 -15.44 37.15
C GLN A 39 2.71 -16.44 36.71
N MET A 40 2.98 -16.54 35.40
CA MET A 40 4.02 -17.42 34.85
C MET A 40 5.16 -16.69 34.12
N ASN A 41 5.42 -15.43 34.47
CA ASN A 41 6.33 -14.53 33.73
C ASN A 41 7.66 -14.21 34.47
N MET A 42 8.19 -15.12 35.30
CA MET A 42 9.46 -14.90 36.03
C MET A 42 10.59 -15.91 35.77
N PHE A 43 10.35 -17.04 35.09
CA PHE A 43 11.41 -17.98 34.72
C PHE A 43 11.17 -18.60 33.33
N ARG A 44 11.39 -17.82 32.25
CA ARG A 44 11.63 -18.41 30.93
C ARG A 44 12.93 -19.21 31.01
N ARG A 45 12.89 -20.51 30.76
CA ARG A 45 14.12 -21.29 30.50
C ARG A 45 14.71 -20.76 29.21
N ARG A 46 15.93 -20.22 29.27
CA ARG A 46 16.68 -19.78 28.08
C ARG A 46 16.91 -21.02 27.22
N GLU A 47 16.30 -21.06 26.04
CA GLU A 47 16.64 -22.07 25.04
C GLU A 47 17.85 -21.59 24.26
N ASP A 48 18.85 -22.46 24.11
CA ASP A 48 20.11 -22.11 23.43
C ASP A 48 19.88 -22.12 21.92
N PHE A 49 19.67 -20.94 21.34
CA PHE A 49 19.65 -20.72 19.89
C PHE A 49 21.08 -20.76 19.31
N THR A 50 21.21 -21.28 18.10
CA THR A 50 22.49 -21.26 17.39
C THR A 50 22.76 -19.90 16.75
N SER A 51 24.03 -19.54 16.49
CA SER A 51 24.40 -18.21 15.95
C SER A 51 23.69 -17.86 14.63
N SER A 52 23.35 -18.86 13.80
CA SER A 52 22.67 -18.68 12.51
C SER A 52 21.14 -18.61 12.62
N GLU A 53 20.57 -18.85 13.80
CA GLU A 53 19.17 -18.57 14.10
C GLU A 53 18.96 -17.13 14.56
N LEU A 54 20.02 -16.48 15.05
CA LEU A 54 20.01 -15.12 15.61
C LEU A 54 20.20 -13.98 14.57
N ASP A 55 20.60 -14.28 13.32
CA ASP A 55 20.55 -13.29 12.22
C ASP A 55 19.49 -13.69 11.16
N PRO A 56 18.40 -12.90 11.01
CA PRO A 56 17.40 -13.11 9.96
C PRO A 56 17.93 -13.13 8.53
N HIS A 57 19.11 -12.55 8.28
CA HIS A 57 19.77 -12.56 6.98
C HIS A 57 20.36 -13.95 6.63
N GLU A 58 20.76 -14.74 7.64
CA GLU A 58 21.36 -16.07 7.43
C GLU A 58 20.34 -17.19 7.16
N TRP A 59 19.05 -16.93 7.37
CA TRP A 59 17.95 -17.90 7.19
C TRP A 59 17.74 -18.38 5.72
N ASN A 60 18.61 -17.98 4.79
CA ASN A 60 18.45 -18.06 3.34
C ASN A 60 19.08 -19.31 2.68
N ARG A 61 19.22 -20.45 3.38
CA ARG A 61 20.11 -21.56 2.95
C ARG A 61 19.44 -22.86 2.47
N ALA A 62 18.11 -22.98 2.48
CA ALA A 62 17.41 -24.18 2.00
C ALA A 62 16.58 -23.91 0.73
N ARG A 63 16.94 -24.53 -0.41
CA ARG A 63 16.09 -24.58 -1.59
C ARG A 63 14.87 -25.47 -1.29
N THR A 64 13.75 -24.84 -0.98
CA THR A 64 12.44 -25.51 -0.87
C THR A 64 11.73 -25.36 -2.20
N GLU A 65 11.40 -26.47 -2.85
CA GLU A 65 10.63 -26.47 -4.09
C GLU A 65 9.12 -26.52 -3.79
N PHE A 66 8.35 -25.67 -4.47
CA PHE A 66 6.90 -25.61 -4.33
C PHE A 66 6.23 -25.93 -5.67
N GLN A 67 5.15 -26.69 -5.64
CA GLN A 67 4.40 -27.09 -6.84
C GLN A 67 3.03 -26.42 -6.91
N VAL A 68 2.48 -26.34 -8.12
CA VAL A 68 1.07 -25.95 -8.34
C VAL A 68 0.17 -27.10 -7.91
N SER A 69 -0.74 -26.86 -6.97
CA SER A 69 -1.62 -27.87 -6.38
C SER A 69 -3.03 -27.33 -6.19
N SER A 70 -4.03 -28.04 -6.69
CA SER A 70 -5.45 -27.70 -6.48
C SER A 70 -5.94 -27.92 -5.05
N LYS A 71 -5.12 -28.49 -4.16
CA LYS A 71 -5.43 -28.67 -2.73
C LYS A 71 -5.23 -27.39 -1.90
N HIS A 72 -4.65 -26.36 -2.50
CA HIS A 72 -4.23 -25.14 -1.82
C HIS A 72 -4.86 -23.92 -2.48
N PRO A 73 -5.05 -22.80 -1.75
CA PRO A 73 -5.56 -21.57 -2.35
C PRO A 73 -4.64 -21.10 -3.48
N LYS A 74 -5.23 -20.48 -4.51
CA LYS A 74 -4.43 -19.86 -5.59
C LYS A 74 -3.59 -18.74 -5.00
N THR A 75 -2.28 -18.82 -5.20
CA THR A 75 -1.32 -17.76 -4.83
C THR A 75 -1.59 -16.49 -5.64
N ALA A 76 -1.67 -15.36 -4.93
CA ALA A 76 -1.67 -14.02 -5.50
C ALA A 76 -0.70 -13.16 -4.68
N ILE A 77 0.33 -12.62 -5.33
CA ILE A 77 1.36 -11.78 -4.72
C ILE A 77 1.57 -10.56 -5.63
N PRO A 78 1.30 -9.32 -5.18
CA PRO A 78 0.70 -8.96 -3.89
C PRO A 78 -0.72 -9.54 -3.71
N ASP A 79 -1.17 -9.69 -2.45
CA ASP A 79 -2.58 -10.03 -2.18
C ASP A 79 -3.48 -8.86 -2.61
N SER A 80 -4.43 -9.15 -3.49
CA SER A 80 -5.49 -8.23 -3.93
C SER A 80 -6.20 -7.48 -2.79
N ALA A 81 -6.21 -8.04 -1.58
CA ALA A 81 -6.70 -7.43 -0.36
C ALA A 81 -6.12 -6.03 -0.07
N ILE A 82 -4.85 -5.77 -0.41
CA ILE A 82 -4.16 -4.50 -0.10
C ILE A 82 -4.76 -3.32 -0.88
N PHE A 83 -5.34 -3.59 -2.06
CA PHE A 83 -5.85 -2.56 -2.97
C PHE A 83 -7.33 -2.21 -2.73
N ARG A 84 -7.99 -2.80 -1.71
CA ARG A 84 -9.43 -2.63 -1.47
C ARG A 84 -9.87 -1.17 -1.29
N ASP A 85 -9.02 -0.34 -0.69
CA ASP A 85 -9.31 1.05 -0.33
C ASP A 85 -8.54 2.09 -1.18
N VAL A 86 -8.17 1.74 -2.42
CA VAL A 86 -7.47 2.62 -3.38
C VAL A 86 -8.38 3.72 -3.97
N ILE A 87 -9.69 3.62 -3.76
CA ILE A 87 -10.65 4.63 -4.22
C ILE A 87 -10.56 5.86 -3.32
N VAL A 88 -10.20 7.00 -3.91
CA VAL A 88 -10.20 8.30 -3.26
C VAL A 88 -11.60 8.93 -3.35
N PRO A 89 -12.40 9.01 -2.27
CA PRO A 89 -13.64 9.79 -2.24
C PRO A 89 -13.43 11.32 -2.38
N ALA A 90 -14.49 12.01 -2.77
CA ALA A 90 -14.42 13.44 -3.10
C ALA A 90 -14.26 14.37 -1.90
N PHE A 91 -13.45 15.42 -2.09
CA PHE A 91 -13.01 16.32 -1.02
C PHE A 91 -14.14 17.09 -0.31
N ASP A 92 -15.31 17.29 -0.92
CA ASP A 92 -16.43 17.90 -0.20
C ASP A 92 -17.12 16.95 0.80
N GLN A 93 -16.91 15.62 0.69
CA GLN A 93 -17.32 14.70 1.75
C GLN A 93 -16.47 14.85 3.03
N VAL A 94 -15.31 15.49 2.93
CA VAL A 94 -14.35 15.75 4.04
C VAL A 94 -14.83 16.91 4.92
N ARG A 95 -15.49 17.91 4.34
CA ARG A 95 -16.04 19.06 5.06
C ARG A 95 -17.08 18.66 6.13
N ASN A 96 -17.62 17.44 6.05
CA ASN A 96 -18.58 16.88 7.01
C ASN A 96 -17.94 16.21 8.24
N GLY A 97 -16.66 16.47 8.53
CA GLY A 97 -16.02 16.11 9.81
C GLY A 97 -15.33 14.74 9.85
N ALA A 98 -15.20 14.06 8.72
CA ALA A 98 -14.33 12.89 8.58
C ALA A 98 -12.92 13.34 8.15
N GLN A 99 -11.97 13.43 9.09
CA GLN A 99 -10.58 13.79 8.82
C GLN A 99 -9.94 12.68 7.95
N LEU A 100 -9.84 12.89 6.64
CA LEU A 100 -9.24 11.91 5.73
C LEU A 100 -7.73 11.80 5.96
N ARG A 101 -7.30 10.66 6.49
CA ARG A 101 -5.89 10.28 6.55
C ARG A 101 -5.48 9.64 5.22
N TYR A 102 -4.96 10.47 4.31
CA TYR A 102 -4.18 10.00 3.18
C TYR A 102 -2.68 10.18 3.45
N PRO A 103 -1.82 9.34 2.86
CA PRO A 103 -2.12 8.13 2.08
C PRO A 103 -2.62 6.97 2.97
N ASN A 104 -2.98 5.85 2.35
CA ASN A 104 -3.36 4.60 3.04
C ASN A 104 -2.54 3.42 2.44
N PRO A 105 -2.55 2.20 3.04
CA PRO A 105 -1.70 1.11 2.56
C PRO A 105 -1.94 0.74 1.09
N GLY A 106 -3.17 0.85 0.60
CA GLY A 106 -3.49 0.63 -0.82
C GLY A 106 -2.81 1.64 -1.73
N HIS A 107 -2.88 2.94 -1.40
CA HIS A 107 -2.19 3.98 -2.16
C HIS A 107 -0.68 3.79 -2.21
N LEU A 108 -0.05 3.42 -1.07
CA LEU A 108 1.38 3.11 -1.03
C LEU A 108 1.72 1.89 -1.90
N ALA A 109 0.87 0.85 -1.91
CA ALA A 109 1.06 -0.33 -2.74
C ALA A 109 0.92 -0.03 -4.26
N VAL A 110 -0.02 0.83 -4.67
CA VAL A 110 -0.10 1.26 -6.09
C VAL A 110 1.08 2.16 -6.46
N HIS A 111 1.57 3.01 -5.54
CA HIS A 111 2.77 3.81 -5.77
C HIS A 111 4.01 2.93 -6.00
N LEU A 112 4.23 1.90 -5.17
CA LEU A 112 5.28 0.91 -5.41
C LEU A 112 5.13 0.26 -6.80
N ALA A 113 3.91 -0.10 -7.20
CA ALA A 113 3.68 -0.77 -8.49
C ALA A 113 3.92 0.14 -9.69
N LEU A 114 3.65 1.44 -9.54
CA LEU A 114 3.97 2.47 -10.52
C LEU A 114 5.49 2.69 -10.62
N GLY A 115 6.21 2.68 -9.48
CA GLY A 115 7.68 2.75 -9.45
C GLY A 115 8.34 1.60 -10.21
N GLU A 116 7.84 0.37 -10.03
CA GLU A 116 8.28 -0.81 -10.80
C GLU A 116 8.03 -0.64 -12.31
N CYS A 117 6.90 -0.03 -12.70
CA CYS A 117 6.64 0.29 -14.10
C CYS A 117 7.66 1.31 -14.65
N PHE A 118 8.02 2.34 -13.88
CA PHE A 118 9.03 3.32 -14.28
C PHE A 118 10.44 2.68 -14.40
N MET A 119 10.82 1.78 -13.49
CA MET A 119 12.10 1.06 -13.59
C MET A 119 12.17 0.20 -14.84
N LYS A 120 11.15 -0.61 -15.12
CA LYS A 120 11.10 -1.44 -16.33
C LYS A 120 11.06 -0.62 -17.61
N PHE A 121 10.46 0.57 -17.56
CA PHE A 121 10.52 1.53 -18.66
C PHE A 121 11.94 2.06 -18.89
N LYS A 122 12.65 2.47 -17.83
CA LYS A 122 14.06 2.90 -17.90
C LYS A 122 14.98 1.78 -18.40
N GLU A 123 14.82 0.55 -17.90
CA GLU A 123 15.55 -0.64 -18.38
C GLU A 123 15.32 -0.87 -19.88
N LYS A 124 14.05 -0.86 -20.33
CA LYS A 124 13.71 -1.00 -21.76
C LYS A 124 14.33 0.13 -22.59
N ALA A 125 14.29 1.37 -22.12
CA ALA A 125 14.88 2.53 -22.80
C ALA A 125 16.40 2.40 -22.94
N ILE A 126 17.10 1.97 -21.88
CA ILE A 126 18.55 1.79 -21.88
C ILE A 126 18.99 0.65 -22.83
N ILE A 127 18.24 -0.45 -22.87
CA ILE A 127 18.57 -1.66 -23.65
C ILE A 127 18.12 -1.56 -25.12
N SER A 128 17.16 -0.70 -25.46
CA SER A 128 16.55 -0.71 -26.79
C SER A 128 17.55 -0.32 -27.90
N PRO A 129 17.82 -1.23 -28.88
CA PRO A 129 18.67 -0.91 -30.02
C PRO A 129 18.00 0.05 -31.00
N GLU A 130 16.67 0.23 -30.89
CA GLU A 130 15.91 1.20 -31.69
C GLU A 130 16.32 2.64 -31.40
N LEU A 131 17.02 2.91 -30.29
CA LEU A 131 17.50 4.24 -29.91
C LEU A 131 18.94 4.53 -30.34
N ASN A 132 19.57 3.63 -31.09
CA ASN A 132 20.95 3.80 -31.57
C ASN A 132 21.08 4.87 -32.68
N PHE A 133 19.99 5.34 -33.29
CA PHE A 133 20.06 6.43 -34.28
C PHE A 133 20.47 7.80 -33.68
N LEU A 134 20.52 7.91 -32.34
CA LEU A 134 21.06 9.06 -31.62
C LEU A 134 22.60 9.13 -31.71
N GLU A 135 23.24 8.08 -32.23
CA GLU A 135 24.67 8.07 -32.58
C GLU A 135 24.93 9.07 -33.73
N ALA A 136 25.59 10.18 -33.40
CA ALA A 136 26.17 11.05 -34.43
C ALA A 136 27.10 10.21 -35.34
N PRO A 137 27.05 10.37 -36.68
CA PRO A 137 27.73 9.46 -37.59
C PRO A 137 29.26 9.54 -37.43
N GLN A 138 29.82 8.57 -36.70
CA GLN A 138 31.26 8.39 -36.54
C GLN A 138 31.84 7.84 -37.84
N TYR A 139 32.27 8.74 -38.72
CA TYR A 139 33.20 8.40 -39.80
C TYR A 139 34.60 8.24 -39.22
N GLU A 140 35.00 7.02 -38.85
CA GLU A 140 36.40 6.59 -38.98
C GLU A 140 36.59 5.07 -39.00
N GLU A 141 37.73 4.65 -39.56
CA GLU A 141 38.01 3.27 -39.95
C GLU A 141 38.68 2.47 -38.81
N GLY A 142 38.00 1.45 -38.28
CA GLY A 142 38.60 0.49 -37.36
C GLY A 142 37.54 -0.29 -36.60
N LYS A 143 37.71 -1.61 -36.44
CA LYS A 143 36.81 -2.41 -35.61
C LYS A 143 37.05 -2.05 -34.13
N PRO A 144 36.09 -1.46 -33.40
CA PRO A 144 36.25 -1.28 -31.98
C PRO A 144 36.08 -2.62 -31.27
N GLU A 145 36.98 -2.89 -30.33
CA GLU A 145 36.75 -3.86 -29.27
C GLU A 145 35.60 -3.34 -28.38
N LYS A 146 34.69 -4.20 -27.92
CA LYS A 146 33.53 -3.77 -27.11
C LYS A 146 34.00 -3.31 -25.72
N ASP A 147 34.29 -2.02 -25.59
CA ASP A 147 34.61 -1.40 -24.31
C ASP A 147 33.34 -1.20 -23.49
N LEU A 148 33.29 -1.83 -22.31
CA LEU A 148 32.16 -1.80 -21.38
C LEU A 148 31.85 -0.36 -20.90
N THR A 149 32.85 0.52 -20.87
CA THR A 149 32.68 1.93 -20.49
C THR A 149 31.91 2.71 -21.56
N SER A 150 32.06 2.35 -22.84
CA SER A 150 31.31 2.95 -23.95
C SER A 150 29.83 2.56 -23.89
N GLU A 151 29.51 1.30 -23.59
CA GLU A 151 28.12 0.83 -23.48
C GLU A 151 27.36 1.52 -22.34
N ILE A 152 28.02 1.74 -21.19
CA ILE A 152 27.44 2.49 -20.04
C ILE A 152 27.20 3.96 -20.40
N ALA A 153 28.19 4.64 -21.01
CA ALA A 153 28.02 6.03 -21.42
C ALA A 153 26.88 6.22 -22.45
N GLN A 154 26.75 5.28 -23.40
CA GLN A 154 25.64 5.29 -24.35
C GLN A 154 24.29 5.02 -23.68
N ALA A 155 24.23 4.12 -22.69
CA ALA A 155 23.03 3.85 -21.91
C ALA A 155 22.50 5.10 -21.19
N GLU A 156 23.40 5.86 -20.55
CA GLU A 156 23.06 7.14 -19.92
C GLU A 156 22.55 8.18 -20.93
N GLU A 157 23.16 8.27 -22.12
CA GLU A 157 22.74 9.24 -23.13
C GLU A 157 21.40 8.90 -23.80
N ARG A 158 21.14 7.60 -24.04
CA ARG A 158 19.80 7.12 -24.44
C ARG A 158 18.77 7.51 -23.38
N TRP A 159 19.06 7.32 -22.09
CA TRP A 159 18.15 7.67 -21.00
C TRP A 159 17.89 9.18 -20.91
N LYS A 160 18.93 10.02 -20.93
CA LYS A 160 18.78 11.49 -20.96
C LYS A 160 17.91 11.94 -22.13
N THR A 161 18.11 11.39 -23.32
CA THR A 161 17.31 11.75 -24.50
C THR A 161 15.83 11.36 -24.32
N VAL A 162 15.57 10.16 -23.78
CA VAL A 162 14.22 9.69 -23.44
C VAL A 162 13.55 10.58 -22.40
N VAL A 163 14.26 11.02 -21.35
CA VAL A 163 13.74 11.95 -20.33
C VAL A 163 13.43 13.32 -20.93
N ARG A 164 14.36 13.91 -21.68
CA ARG A 164 14.16 15.22 -22.35
C ARG A 164 12.94 15.18 -23.26
N LEU A 165 12.79 14.11 -24.04
CA LEU A 165 11.61 13.93 -24.88
C LEU A 165 10.34 13.77 -24.03
N ALA A 166 10.33 12.90 -23.01
CA ALA A 166 9.16 12.70 -22.15
C ALA A 166 8.65 14.02 -21.57
N VAL A 167 9.55 14.95 -21.20
CA VAL A 167 9.20 16.29 -20.72
C VAL A 167 8.58 17.15 -21.84
N SER A 168 9.13 17.16 -23.06
CA SER A 168 8.50 17.83 -24.21
C SER A 168 7.11 17.24 -24.56
N ARG A 169 6.95 15.90 -24.49
CA ARG A 169 5.66 15.22 -24.70
C ARG A 169 4.66 15.59 -23.61
N PHE A 170 5.11 15.67 -22.36
CA PHE A 170 4.32 16.10 -21.21
C PHE A 170 3.85 17.54 -21.34
N ALA A 171 4.69 18.49 -21.79
CA ALA A 171 4.31 19.90 -21.94
C ALA A 171 3.07 20.07 -22.83
N VAL A 172 3.07 19.48 -24.03
CA VAL A 172 1.92 19.53 -24.97
C VAL A 172 0.67 18.85 -24.39
N TRP A 173 0.84 17.74 -23.67
CA TRP A 173 -0.28 17.08 -23.00
C TRP A 173 -0.86 17.97 -21.89
N PHE A 174 0.00 18.65 -21.13
CA PHE A 174 -0.36 19.51 -20.02
C PHE A 174 -1.11 20.77 -20.49
N GLU A 175 -0.69 21.41 -21.58
CA GLU A 175 -1.44 22.51 -22.23
C GLU A 175 -2.90 22.15 -22.53
N ASN A 176 -3.16 20.87 -22.81
CA ASN A 176 -4.49 20.36 -23.15
C ASN A 176 -5.24 19.73 -21.96
N ILE A 177 -4.65 19.66 -20.77
CA ILE A 177 -5.19 18.84 -19.67
C ILE A 177 -6.56 19.32 -19.19
N GLU A 178 -6.85 20.62 -19.22
CA GLU A 178 -8.19 21.12 -18.89
C GLU A 178 -9.27 20.59 -19.85
N SER A 179 -8.95 20.45 -21.14
CA SER A 179 -9.86 19.90 -22.14
C SER A 179 -10.14 18.41 -21.85
N VAL A 180 -9.08 17.66 -21.56
CA VAL A 180 -9.15 16.25 -21.13
C VAL A 180 -10.02 16.10 -19.88
N LEU A 181 -9.82 16.94 -18.86
CA LEU A 181 -10.59 16.92 -17.62
C LEU A 181 -12.06 17.33 -17.81
N ARG A 182 -12.35 18.33 -18.63
CA ARG A 182 -13.73 18.74 -18.97
C ARG A 182 -14.46 17.62 -19.71
N HIS A 183 -13.81 16.96 -20.66
CA HIS A 183 -14.36 15.80 -21.36
C HIS A 183 -14.59 14.64 -20.38
N ALA A 184 -13.60 14.32 -19.55
CA ALA A 184 -13.69 13.26 -18.55
C ALA A 184 -14.86 13.48 -17.57
N ALA A 185 -15.03 14.70 -17.06
CA ALA A 185 -16.13 15.07 -16.17
C ALA A 185 -17.51 14.99 -16.84
N ALA A 186 -17.62 15.37 -18.13
CA ALA A 186 -18.87 15.32 -18.88
C ALA A 186 -19.43 13.89 -19.07
N TYR A 187 -18.54 12.89 -19.17
CA TYR A 187 -18.91 11.48 -19.29
C TYR A 187 -18.81 10.69 -17.98
N HIS A 188 -18.50 11.34 -16.85
CA HIS A 188 -18.38 10.66 -15.57
C HIS A 188 -19.75 10.35 -14.93
N ARG A 189 -19.83 9.26 -14.16
CA ARG A 189 -21.07 8.76 -13.52
C ARG A 189 -21.74 9.73 -12.56
N TYR A 190 -21.05 10.78 -12.12
CA TYR A 190 -21.58 11.77 -11.16
C TYR A 190 -22.09 13.06 -11.82
N GLY A 191 -22.01 13.16 -13.15
CA GLY A 191 -22.53 14.30 -13.93
C GLY A 191 -21.69 15.59 -13.86
N PRO A 192 -22.05 16.60 -14.68
CA PRO A 192 -21.22 17.79 -14.93
C PRO A 192 -21.06 18.75 -13.74
N ASN A 193 -21.90 18.61 -12.70
CA ASN A 193 -21.83 19.44 -11.48
C ASN A 193 -21.13 18.71 -10.31
N SER A 194 -20.41 17.61 -10.57
CA SER A 194 -19.69 16.88 -9.54
C SER A 194 -18.31 17.47 -9.27
N ASN A 195 -18.03 17.75 -8.00
CA ASN A 195 -16.71 18.16 -7.52
C ASN A 195 -15.74 16.95 -7.38
N ALA A 196 -16.11 15.77 -7.91
CA ALA A 196 -15.28 14.59 -7.94
C ALA A 196 -14.26 14.61 -9.10
N HIS A 197 -13.45 15.67 -9.22
CA HIS A 197 -12.53 15.86 -10.35
C HIS A 197 -11.46 14.77 -10.47
N HIS A 198 -11.00 14.18 -9.35
CA HIS A 198 -10.13 12.99 -9.32
C HIS A 198 -10.81 11.72 -9.85
N ALA A 199 -12.13 11.57 -9.70
CA ALA A 199 -12.86 10.44 -10.25
C ALA A 199 -13.04 10.55 -11.78
N ALA A 200 -12.83 11.73 -12.36
CA ALA A 200 -12.95 11.94 -13.80
C ALA A 200 -11.85 11.20 -14.58
N ILE A 201 -10.58 11.24 -14.12
CA ILE A 201 -9.51 10.46 -14.76
C ILE A 201 -9.68 8.98 -14.43
N THR A 202 -10.43 8.29 -15.30
CA THR A 202 -10.47 6.83 -15.35
C THR A 202 -9.33 6.30 -16.23
N ALA A 203 -9.16 4.97 -16.28
CA ALA A 203 -8.13 4.30 -17.08
C ALA A 203 -8.13 4.66 -18.58
N ASP A 204 -9.25 5.17 -19.12
CA ASP A 204 -9.37 5.63 -20.51
C ASP A 204 -8.87 7.07 -20.76
N TYR A 205 -8.43 7.78 -19.71
CA TYR A 205 -7.94 9.17 -19.77
C TYR A 205 -6.48 9.32 -19.30
N LEU A 206 -5.83 8.25 -18.86
CA LEU A 206 -4.43 8.31 -18.43
C LEU A 206 -3.48 8.60 -19.61
N PRO A 207 -2.39 9.35 -19.39
CA PRO A 207 -1.37 9.53 -20.41
C PRO A 207 -0.49 8.27 -20.60
N PRO A 208 0.39 8.25 -21.62
CA PRO A 208 1.51 7.30 -21.71
C PRO A 208 2.38 7.28 -20.45
N LEU A 209 3.11 6.19 -20.22
CA LEU A 209 3.86 5.95 -18.99
C LEU A 209 4.96 6.99 -18.74
N ASP A 210 5.64 7.44 -19.78
CA ASP A 210 6.70 8.46 -19.70
C ASP A 210 6.14 9.84 -19.36
N VAL A 211 4.99 10.21 -19.92
CA VAL A 211 4.26 11.44 -19.56
C VAL A 211 3.71 11.35 -18.13
N LEU A 212 3.25 10.16 -17.69
CA LEU A 212 2.85 9.91 -16.30
C LEU A 212 4.05 10.00 -15.34
N MET A 213 5.25 9.59 -15.76
CA MET A 213 6.49 9.70 -14.99
C MET A 213 6.88 11.17 -14.78
N VAL A 214 6.81 12.00 -15.81
CA VAL A 214 7.04 13.45 -15.69
C VAL A 214 5.99 14.11 -14.79
N TRP A 215 4.71 13.75 -14.94
CA TRP A 215 3.66 14.28 -14.06
C TRP A 215 3.87 13.87 -12.59
N TYR A 216 4.26 12.63 -12.34
CA TYR A 216 4.64 12.13 -11.01
C TYR A 216 5.81 12.94 -10.42
N ALA A 217 6.88 13.18 -11.21
CA ALA A 217 8.02 13.99 -10.77
C ALA A 217 7.63 15.44 -10.47
N TYR A 218 6.75 16.03 -11.29
CA TYR A 218 6.23 17.37 -11.08
C TYR A 218 5.41 17.50 -9.79
N MET A 219 4.52 16.54 -9.50
CA MET A 219 3.77 16.53 -8.23
C MET A 219 4.65 16.30 -6.99
N ASN A 220 5.83 15.70 -7.15
CA ASN A 220 6.85 15.59 -6.08
C ASN A 220 7.62 16.91 -5.83
N ASN A 221 7.33 17.98 -6.58
CA ASN A 221 7.81 19.35 -6.34
C ASN A 221 6.61 20.22 -5.85
N PRO A 222 6.14 20.04 -4.61
CA PRO A 222 4.81 20.51 -4.19
C PRO A 222 4.67 22.04 -4.14
N SER A 223 5.76 22.79 -3.97
CA SER A 223 5.73 24.26 -3.93
C SER A 223 5.57 24.82 -5.34
N GLU A 224 6.39 24.35 -6.27
CA GLU A 224 6.41 24.71 -7.68
C GLU A 224 5.12 24.24 -8.37
N TYR A 225 4.72 22.98 -8.16
CA TYR A 225 3.43 22.45 -8.62
C TYR A 225 2.27 23.29 -8.11
N ARG A 226 2.29 23.73 -6.85
CA ARG A 226 1.24 24.61 -6.30
C ARG A 226 1.21 25.96 -6.99
N ASN A 227 2.35 26.62 -7.12
CA ASN A 227 2.48 27.97 -7.67
C ASN A 227 2.01 28.05 -9.13
N ASP A 228 2.47 27.12 -9.97
CA ASP A 228 2.11 27.04 -11.39
C ASP A 228 0.61 26.78 -11.60
N ASN A 229 -0.03 26.09 -10.65
CA ASN A 229 -1.39 25.57 -10.80
C ASN A 229 -2.44 26.25 -9.91
N LEU A 230 -2.13 27.37 -9.25
CA LEU A 230 -3.03 28.09 -8.33
C LEU A 230 -4.42 28.41 -8.91
N ALA A 231 -4.51 28.67 -10.21
CA ALA A 231 -5.76 28.98 -10.90
C ALA A 231 -6.47 27.75 -11.50
N SER A 232 -5.83 26.57 -11.48
CA SER A 232 -6.32 25.36 -12.14
C SER A 232 -6.99 24.40 -11.15
N LYS A 233 -7.82 23.50 -11.67
CA LYS A 233 -8.44 22.41 -10.88
C LYS A 233 -7.47 21.27 -10.53
N LEU A 234 -6.21 21.34 -10.96
CA LEU A 234 -5.22 20.29 -10.75
C LEU A 234 -4.80 20.16 -9.29
N LEU A 235 -4.85 21.23 -8.50
CA LEU A 235 -4.57 21.18 -7.06
C LEU A 235 -5.61 20.38 -6.28
N GLU A 236 -6.85 20.34 -6.76
CA GLU A 236 -7.95 19.54 -6.22
C GLU A 236 -7.91 18.07 -6.70
N MET A 237 -6.89 17.69 -7.47
CA MET A 237 -6.78 16.39 -8.13
C MET A 237 -5.54 15.61 -7.64
N PRO A 238 -5.71 14.66 -6.72
CA PRO A 238 -4.68 13.67 -6.42
C PRO A 238 -4.36 12.77 -7.61
N MET A 239 -3.21 12.11 -7.53
CA MET A 239 -2.84 11.04 -8.45
C MET A 239 -3.98 10.01 -8.56
N PRO A 240 -4.48 9.68 -9.76
CA PRO A 240 -5.66 8.83 -9.96
C PRO A 240 -5.33 7.34 -9.76
N TRP A 241 -5.07 6.96 -8.50
CA TRP A 241 -4.59 5.61 -8.14
C TRP A 241 -5.50 4.47 -8.61
N GLU A 242 -6.83 4.64 -8.60
CA GLU A 242 -7.75 3.64 -9.13
C GLU A 242 -7.54 3.43 -10.64
N ALA A 243 -7.33 4.50 -11.41
CA ALA A 243 -7.05 4.39 -12.84
C ALA A 243 -5.69 3.73 -13.09
N VAL A 244 -4.66 4.13 -12.35
CA VAL A 244 -3.29 3.58 -12.44
C VAL A 244 -3.31 2.08 -12.11
N LEU A 245 -3.96 1.67 -11.03
CA LEU A 245 -4.17 0.27 -10.66
C LEU A 245 -4.86 -0.54 -11.76
N ASN A 246 -5.84 0.04 -12.46
CA ASN A 246 -6.59 -0.63 -13.52
C ASN A 246 -5.80 -0.81 -14.84
N VAL A 247 -4.64 -0.17 -15.01
CA VAL A 247 -3.77 -0.31 -16.20
C VAL A 247 -2.45 -1.02 -15.91
N ILE A 248 -2.08 -1.20 -14.64
CA ILE A 248 -0.90 -1.99 -14.25
C ILE A 248 -1.28 -3.48 -14.16
N ASP A 249 -0.55 -4.31 -14.91
CA ASP A 249 -0.57 -5.75 -14.71
C ASP A 249 0.26 -6.10 -13.47
N MET A 250 -0.40 -6.50 -12.37
CA MET A 250 0.28 -6.82 -11.10
C MET A 250 1.13 -8.10 -11.13
N GLU A 251 0.97 -8.95 -12.15
CA GLU A 251 1.86 -10.10 -12.32
C GLU A 251 3.17 -9.67 -12.97
N SER A 252 3.12 -9.00 -14.13
CA SER A 252 4.33 -8.57 -14.85
C SER A 252 4.90 -7.23 -14.38
N LEU A 253 4.17 -6.46 -13.56
CA LEU A 253 4.44 -5.08 -13.18
C LEU A 253 4.69 -4.18 -14.40
N THR A 254 3.80 -4.28 -15.39
CA THR A 254 3.87 -3.50 -16.64
C THR A 254 2.64 -2.65 -16.83
N TYR A 255 2.83 -1.39 -17.20
CA TYR A 255 1.79 -0.44 -17.57
C TYR A 255 1.22 -0.74 -18.97
N LYS A 256 -0.09 -1.00 -19.06
CA LYS A 256 -0.79 -1.33 -20.31
C LYS A 256 -1.83 -0.25 -20.62
N LEU A 257 -1.38 0.79 -21.34
CA LEU A 257 -2.22 1.92 -21.75
C LEU A 257 -3.45 1.44 -22.53
N ARG A 258 -4.64 1.92 -22.14
CA ARG A 258 -5.91 1.54 -22.79
C ARG A 258 -5.96 2.09 -24.23
N PRO A 259 -6.54 1.36 -25.21
CA PRO A 259 -6.66 1.85 -26.58
C PRO A 259 -7.45 3.17 -26.71
N ALA A 260 -8.37 3.45 -25.79
CA ALA A 260 -9.08 4.73 -25.74
C ALA A 260 -8.15 5.87 -25.30
N ALA A 261 -7.37 5.65 -24.24
CA ALA A 261 -6.39 6.60 -23.72
C ALA A 261 -5.27 6.90 -24.74
N SER A 262 -4.75 5.87 -25.40
CA SER A 262 -3.79 6.00 -26.50
C SER A 262 -4.32 6.87 -27.65
N ARG A 263 -5.57 6.64 -28.11
CA ARG A 263 -6.20 7.48 -29.14
C ARG A 263 -6.47 8.90 -28.65
N LEU A 264 -6.89 9.07 -27.40
CA LEU A 264 -7.15 10.39 -26.82
C LEU A 264 -5.87 11.22 -26.77
N PHE A 265 -4.76 10.62 -26.31
CA PHE A 265 -3.44 11.25 -26.32
C PHE A 265 -3.08 11.68 -27.74
N ALA A 266 -3.07 10.75 -28.71
CA ALA A 266 -2.70 11.05 -30.08
C ALA A 266 -3.60 12.10 -30.77
N THR A 267 -4.91 12.11 -30.46
CA THR A 267 -5.84 13.12 -31.01
C THR A 267 -5.62 14.49 -30.40
N THR A 268 -5.28 14.54 -29.11
CA THR A 268 -5.14 15.80 -28.35
C THR A 268 -3.76 16.44 -28.55
N THR A 269 -2.70 15.64 -28.57
CA THR A 269 -1.30 16.14 -28.64
C THR A 269 -0.71 16.08 -30.05
N THR A 270 -1.33 15.35 -30.99
CA THR A 270 -0.79 14.98 -32.31
C THR A 270 0.47 14.09 -32.28
N GLN A 271 0.74 13.44 -31.15
CA GLN A 271 1.92 12.60 -30.93
C GLN A 271 1.52 11.12 -30.81
N ASP A 272 2.37 10.18 -31.27
CA ASP A 272 2.14 8.76 -30.95
C ASP A 272 2.16 8.53 -29.43
N ALA A 273 1.47 7.49 -28.96
CA ALA A 273 1.45 7.12 -27.55
C ALA A 273 2.71 6.35 -27.12
N ASP A 274 3.32 5.56 -28.01
CA ASP A 274 4.61 4.90 -27.74
C ASP A 274 5.76 5.86 -28.00
N ILE A 275 6.59 6.09 -26.97
CA ILE A 275 7.75 6.98 -27.07
C ILE A 275 8.79 6.48 -28.09
N LEU A 276 8.92 5.16 -28.29
CA LEU A 276 9.88 4.60 -29.22
C LEU A 276 9.45 4.84 -30.66
N VAL A 277 8.15 4.69 -30.95
CA VAL A 277 7.57 5.04 -32.27
C VAL A 277 7.78 6.53 -32.54
N TYR A 278 7.45 7.39 -31.57
CA TYR A 278 7.69 8.83 -31.67
C TYR A 278 9.17 9.15 -31.95
N LEU A 279 10.10 8.49 -31.25
CA LEU A 279 11.54 8.68 -31.41
C LEU A 279 12.02 8.36 -32.84
N THR A 280 11.42 7.37 -33.52
CA THR A 280 11.73 7.09 -34.93
C THR A 280 11.11 8.06 -35.95
N GLN A 281 10.11 8.86 -35.55
CA GLN A 281 9.38 9.79 -36.42
C GLN A 281 9.07 11.12 -35.71
N PRO A 282 10.10 11.89 -35.30
CA PRO A 282 9.88 13.15 -34.59
C PRO A 282 9.14 14.16 -35.51
N PRO A 283 8.04 14.79 -35.04
CA PRO A 283 7.31 15.78 -35.83
C PRO A 283 8.15 17.07 -36.00
N PRO A 284 7.93 17.87 -37.06
CA PRO A 284 8.78 19.02 -37.42
C PRO A 284 8.88 20.17 -36.39
N TYR A 285 8.15 20.09 -35.29
CA TYR A 285 8.01 21.13 -34.27
C TYR A 285 8.30 20.61 -32.85
N SER A 286 9.03 19.50 -32.71
CA SER A 286 9.35 18.92 -31.40
C SER A 286 10.35 19.74 -30.55
N GLU A 287 10.88 20.86 -31.08
CA GLU A 287 11.68 21.85 -30.33
C GLU A 287 10.79 22.78 -29.48
N LEU A 288 10.01 22.20 -28.57
CA LEU A 288 9.60 22.94 -27.38
C LEU A 288 10.78 22.92 -26.40
N ASP A 289 11.41 24.08 -26.20
CA ASP A 289 12.35 24.31 -25.10
C ASP A 289 11.57 24.20 -23.76
N PRO A 290 11.67 23.07 -23.02
CA PRO A 290 10.78 22.84 -21.90
C PRO A 290 11.15 23.67 -20.67
N HIS A 291 12.36 24.26 -20.66
CA HIS A 291 12.92 24.98 -19.54
C HIS A 291 12.18 26.29 -19.20
N ASN A 292 11.27 26.76 -20.07
CA ASN A 292 10.50 27.99 -19.88
C ASN A 292 9.00 27.79 -19.57
N ALA A 293 8.52 26.54 -19.48
CA ALA A 293 7.08 26.25 -19.32
C ALA A 293 6.64 26.02 -17.86
N PHE A 294 7.56 25.68 -16.95
CA PHE A 294 7.27 25.27 -15.57
C PHE A 294 8.26 25.91 -14.59
N SER A 295 7.85 26.15 -13.34
CA SER A 295 8.74 26.75 -12.32
C SER A 295 9.84 25.81 -11.80
N THR A 296 9.81 24.52 -12.17
CA THR A 296 10.83 23.53 -11.79
C THR A 296 11.45 22.88 -13.02
N ASP A 297 12.73 22.53 -12.95
CA ASP A 297 13.40 21.72 -13.98
C ASP A 297 12.88 20.27 -13.91
N LEU A 298 11.91 19.97 -14.77
CA LEU A 298 11.30 18.64 -14.86
C LEU A 298 12.27 17.56 -15.34
N ILE A 299 13.33 17.91 -16.08
CA ILE A 299 14.36 16.95 -16.49
C ILE A 299 15.16 16.54 -15.25
N ALA A 300 15.66 17.53 -14.49
CA ALA A 300 16.37 17.28 -13.24
C ALA A 300 15.50 16.53 -12.20
N ALA A 301 14.22 16.90 -12.07
CA ALA A 301 13.29 16.25 -11.15
C ALA A 301 13.03 14.76 -11.48
N VAL A 302 12.97 14.40 -12.78
CA VAL A 302 12.89 13.00 -13.19
C VAL A 302 14.20 12.26 -12.88
N HIS A 303 15.36 12.86 -13.14
CA HIS A 303 16.65 12.24 -12.83
C HIS A 303 16.85 12.05 -11.31
N GLU A 304 16.45 12.99 -10.45
CA GLU A 304 16.49 12.85 -8.97
C GLU A 304 15.70 11.63 -8.48
N LEU A 305 14.57 11.31 -9.13
CA LEU A 305 13.71 10.19 -8.77
C LEU A 305 14.17 8.84 -9.33
N MET A 306 14.92 8.83 -10.44
CA MET A 306 15.19 7.63 -11.24
C MET A 306 16.65 7.19 -11.31
N ASP A 307 17.63 8.07 -11.03
CA ASP A 307 19.06 7.83 -11.26
C ASP A 307 19.85 7.73 -9.95
N GLY A 308 21.09 7.21 -9.99
CA GLY A 308 21.92 7.02 -8.78
C GLY A 308 21.20 6.23 -7.67
N ASP A 309 21.46 6.57 -6.40
CA ASP A 309 20.81 5.95 -5.24
C ASP A 309 19.45 6.61 -4.90
N SER A 310 18.59 6.74 -5.91
CA SER A 310 17.31 7.44 -5.83
C SER A 310 16.19 6.62 -5.20
N PHE A 311 15.14 7.33 -4.79
CA PHE A 311 13.92 6.77 -4.19
C PHE A 311 13.35 5.56 -4.97
N ILE A 312 13.17 5.67 -6.30
CA ILE A 312 12.55 4.59 -7.07
C ILE A 312 13.48 3.37 -7.14
N GLN A 313 14.80 3.56 -7.23
CA GLN A 313 15.76 2.46 -7.18
C GLN A 313 15.79 1.78 -5.80
N LYS A 314 15.69 2.54 -4.70
CA LYS A 314 15.55 2.01 -3.34
C LYS A 314 14.28 1.16 -3.17
N MET A 315 13.14 1.66 -3.65
CA MET A 315 11.88 0.91 -3.64
C MET A 315 11.98 -0.39 -4.43
N HIS A 316 12.59 -0.33 -5.62
CA HIS A 316 12.79 -1.49 -6.50
C HIS A 316 13.74 -2.53 -5.88
N ALA A 317 14.88 -2.11 -5.31
CA ALA A 317 15.81 -3.01 -4.63
C ALA A 317 15.20 -3.69 -3.40
N LEU A 318 14.27 -3.04 -2.71
CA LEU A 318 13.53 -3.61 -1.58
C LEU A 318 12.36 -4.51 -2.01
N LEU A 319 11.80 -4.29 -3.20
CA LEU A 319 10.73 -5.08 -3.83
C LEU A 319 9.59 -5.47 -2.87
N TRP A 320 9.16 -4.53 -2.01
CA TRP A 320 8.22 -4.82 -0.92
C TRP A 320 6.88 -5.40 -1.42
N LEU A 321 6.46 -5.11 -2.66
CA LEU A 321 5.27 -5.71 -3.29
C LEU A 321 5.25 -7.24 -3.31
N ARG A 322 6.44 -7.86 -3.31
CA ARG A 322 6.60 -9.32 -3.32
C ARG A 322 6.92 -9.90 -1.93
N SER A 323 7.16 -9.03 -0.94
CA SER A 323 7.42 -9.40 0.45
C SER A 323 6.20 -10.07 1.11
N PRO A 324 6.40 -11.06 2.01
CA PRO A 324 5.32 -11.58 2.86
C PRO A 324 4.73 -10.53 3.83
N SER A 325 5.43 -9.41 4.04
CA SER A 325 5.12 -8.43 5.09
C SER A 325 4.56 -7.11 4.56
N LEU A 326 4.27 -7.00 3.26
CA LEU A 326 3.87 -5.76 2.57
C LEU A 326 2.90 -4.89 3.39
N GLU A 327 1.78 -5.45 3.83
CA GLU A 327 0.75 -4.71 4.58
C GLU A 327 1.25 -4.24 5.95
N GLY A 328 2.08 -5.03 6.63
CA GLY A 328 2.69 -4.66 7.91
C GLY A 328 3.71 -3.54 7.76
N THR A 329 4.60 -3.65 6.77
CA THR A 329 5.58 -2.61 6.39
C THR A 329 4.89 -1.28 6.12
N LEU A 330 3.90 -1.28 5.22
CA LEU A 330 3.17 -0.07 4.84
C LEU A 330 2.38 0.54 6.01
N SER A 331 1.78 -0.31 6.86
CA SER A 331 1.04 0.15 8.05
C SER A 331 1.97 0.77 9.11
N ARG A 332 3.16 0.19 9.33
CA ARG A 332 4.19 0.75 10.21
C ARG A 332 4.69 2.10 9.68
N GLY A 333 4.91 2.23 8.38
CA GLY A 333 5.31 3.49 7.74
C GLY A 333 4.31 4.61 7.99
N LEU A 334 3.01 4.35 7.76
CA LEU A 334 1.94 5.32 8.02
C LEU A 334 1.85 5.72 9.50
N ALA A 335 1.96 4.74 10.41
CA ALA A 335 1.94 5.01 11.84
C ALA A 335 3.09 5.93 12.26
N ARG A 336 4.33 5.60 11.86
CA ARG A 336 5.53 6.39 12.15
C ARG A 336 5.45 7.78 11.53
N TYR A 337 5.06 7.90 10.26
CA TYR A 337 4.86 9.19 9.59
C TYR A 337 3.84 10.08 10.32
N SER A 338 2.72 9.49 10.79
CA SER A 338 1.69 10.24 11.55
C SER A 338 2.15 10.71 12.94
N ALA A 339 3.13 10.03 13.54
CA ALA A 339 3.73 10.41 14.82
C ALA A 339 4.92 11.37 14.66
N LEU A 340 5.55 11.42 13.47
CA LEU A 340 6.80 12.13 13.22
C LEU A 340 6.76 13.62 13.61
N PRO A 341 5.71 14.42 13.32
CA PRO A 341 5.69 15.83 13.74
C PRO A 341 5.73 16.03 15.25
N GLN A 342 5.12 15.12 16.03
CA GLN A 342 5.18 15.18 17.49
C GLN A 342 6.58 14.81 18.00
N ALA A 343 7.23 13.83 17.36
CA ALA A 343 8.59 13.43 17.67
C ALA A 343 9.63 14.52 17.34
N THR A 344 9.41 15.32 16.29
CA THR A 344 10.32 16.40 15.86
C THR A 344 9.95 17.78 16.42
N GLY A 345 8.99 17.85 17.35
CA GLY A 345 8.54 19.10 17.96
C GLY A 345 7.95 20.11 16.97
N SER A 346 7.33 19.63 15.88
CA SER A 346 6.87 20.42 14.73
C SER A 346 7.96 21.26 14.04
N SER A 347 9.25 20.94 14.21
CA SER A 347 10.33 21.56 13.42
C SER A 347 10.33 21.01 11.99
N VAL A 348 10.20 21.88 10.99
CA VAL A 348 10.23 21.52 9.57
C VAL A 348 11.56 20.85 9.21
N ALA A 349 12.69 21.44 9.62
CA ALA A 349 14.02 20.92 9.30
C ALA A 349 14.26 19.51 9.89
N ALA A 350 13.94 19.31 11.17
CA ALA A 350 14.09 18.01 11.81
C ALA A 350 13.09 16.96 11.29
N TRP A 351 11.91 17.40 10.84
CA TRP A 351 10.95 16.53 10.16
C TRP A 351 11.43 16.08 8.79
N LEU A 352 11.99 16.99 7.98
CA LEU A 352 12.57 16.66 6.67
C LEU A 352 13.77 15.72 6.80
N ASP A 353 14.67 15.98 7.77
CA ASP A 353 15.79 15.11 8.10
C ASP A 353 15.30 13.69 8.47
N GLY A 354 14.31 13.58 9.36
CA GLY A 354 13.70 12.30 9.74
C GLY A 354 12.94 11.58 8.61
N VAL A 355 12.42 12.29 7.61
CA VAL A 355 11.80 11.67 6.42
C VAL A 355 12.85 11.22 5.41
N ASN A 356 13.90 12.02 5.17
CA ASN A 356 14.93 11.73 4.17
C ASN A 356 15.92 10.63 4.63
N SER A 357 16.14 10.48 5.94
CA SER A 357 16.97 9.42 6.52
C SER A 357 16.29 8.04 6.55
N ASP A 358 14.97 7.97 6.35
CA ASP A 358 14.22 6.72 6.43
C ASP A 358 13.38 6.47 5.17
N VAL A 359 13.80 5.48 4.39
CA VAL A 359 13.22 5.12 3.10
C VAL A 359 11.73 4.71 3.15
N LEU A 360 11.23 4.25 4.31
CA LEU A 360 9.81 3.95 4.52
C LEU A 360 9.02 5.22 4.83
N LEU A 361 9.60 6.19 5.52
CA LEU A 361 9.00 7.52 5.71
C LEU A 361 9.01 8.33 4.40
N GLU A 362 10.08 8.23 3.61
CA GLU A 362 10.17 8.82 2.27
C GLU A 362 9.05 8.31 1.35
N LEU A 363 8.80 6.99 1.32
CA LEU A 363 7.67 6.40 0.57
C LEU A 363 6.34 7.04 0.98
N VAL A 364 6.05 7.14 2.28
CA VAL A 364 4.80 7.73 2.77
C VAL A 364 4.71 9.21 2.39
N TRP A 365 5.78 9.97 2.58
CA TRP A 365 5.84 11.39 2.26
C TRP A 365 5.62 11.66 0.77
N ARG A 366 6.36 10.99 -0.11
CA ARG A 366 6.21 11.13 -1.56
C ARG A 366 4.80 10.76 -2.01
N THR A 367 4.20 9.72 -1.43
CA THR A 367 2.79 9.39 -1.70
C THR A 367 1.83 10.46 -1.19
N HIS A 368 2.14 11.14 -0.08
CA HIS A 368 1.33 12.24 0.44
C HIS A 368 1.39 13.48 -0.47
N MET A 369 2.55 13.82 -1.02
CA MET A 369 2.72 14.93 -1.98
C MET A 369 1.84 14.76 -3.23
N LEU A 370 1.53 13.51 -3.62
CA LEU A 370 0.59 13.19 -4.70
C LEU A 370 -0.90 13.49 -4.38
N TYR A 371 -1.19 14.17 -3.27
CA TYR A 371 -2.49 14.76 -2.92
C TYR A 371 -2.31 16.27 -2.67
N PRO A 372 -2.15 17.12 -3.71
CA PRO A 372 -1.61 18.47 -3.54
C PRO A 372 -2.37 19.33 -2.51
N ALA A 373 -3.71 19.39 -2.59
CA ALA A 373 -4.53 20.11 -1.61
C ALA A 373 -4.48 19.52 -0.18
N VAL A 374 -4.37 18.20 -0.03
CA VAL A 374 -4.32 17.54 1.28
C VAL A 374 -2.97 17.77 1.94
N TYR A 375 -1.88 17.58 1.18
CA TYR A 375 -0.52 17.81 1.63
C TYR A 375 -0.30 19.28 1.99
N ALA A 376 -0.82 20.21 1.17
CA ALA A 376 -0.83 21.63 1.51
C ALA A 376 -1.55 21.90 2.84
N ALA A 377 -2.78 21.40 3.02
CA ALA A 377 -3.52 21.59 4.27
C ALA A 377 -2.80 20.97 5.50
N TYR A 378 -2.23 19.78 5.35
CA TYR A 378 -1.42 19.12 6.37
C TYR A 378 -0.21 19.95 6.78
N ARG A 379 0.51 20.55 5.82
CA ARG A 379 1.66 21.42 6.12
C ARG A 379 1.25 22.63 6.96
N GLU A 380 0.15 23.30 6.60
CA GLU A 380 -0.36 24.45 7.35
C GLU A 380 -0.84 24.04 8.76
N GLU A 381 -1.51 22.88 8.90
CA GLU A 381 -2.00 22.36 10.19
C GLU A 381 -0.84 22.02 11.14
N VAL A 382 0.24 21.43 10.62
CA VAL A 382 1.34 20.84 11.41
C VAL A 382 2.48 21.82 11.71
N PHE A 383 2.80 22.73 10.78
CA PHE A 383 4.00 23.59 10.84
C PHE A 383 3.66 25.09 11.00
N GLN A 384 2.46 25.40 11.49
CA GLN A 384 1.87 26.73 11.69
C GLN A 384 2.89 27.87 11.91
N GLY A 385 3.06 28.73 10.90
CA GLY A 385 3.83 29.98 11.02
C GLY A 385 5.36 29.85 10.91
N SER A 386 5.90 28.67 10.62
CA SER A 386 7.31 28.55 10.18
C SER A 386 7.44 29.09 8.75
N GLU A 387 8.11 30.24 8.57
CA GLU A 387 8.30 30.82 7.23
C GLU A 387 9.11 29.90 6.30
N ALA A 388 8.56 29.73 5.08
CA ALA A 388 9.21 29.39 3.83
C ALA A 388 10.41 28.41 3.82
N GLU A 389 10.16 27.18 3.33
CA GLU A 389 11.14 26.52 2.45
C GLU A 389 11.23 27.31 1.13
N SER A 390 12.00 28.39 1.13
CA SER A 390 12.67 28.87 -0.08
C SER A 390 14.17 28.63 0.10
N ASN A 391 14.69 27.64 -0.64
CA ASN A 391 16.12 27.32 -0.82
C ASN A 391 16.80 26.28 0.09
N LEU A 392 16.09 25.43 0.84
CA LEU A 392 16.70 24.23 1.48
C LEU A 392 16.95 23.07 0.47
N ARG A 393 17.49 23.42 -0.71
CA ARG A 393 18.19 22.49 -1.63
C ARG A 393 19.71 22.52 -1.36
N GLU A 394 20.10 22.59 -0.08
CA GLU A 394 21.51 22.46 0.32
C GLU A 394 21.96 20.98 0.21
N GLU A 395 23.25 20.78 -0.08
CA GLU A 395 23.83 19.47 -0.31
C GLU A 395 23.67 18.58 0.93
N ARG A 396 22.99 17.43 0.75
CA ARG A 396 22.58 16.55 1.85
C ARG A 396 23.70 15.56 2.18
N ASP A 397 24.30 15.71 3.35
CA ASP A 397 25.22 14.70 3.90
C ASP A 397 24.40 13.57 4.55
N TRP A 398 24.57 12.34 4.07
CA TRP A 398 23.78 11.19 4.50
C TRP A 398 24.29 10.68 5.86
N THR A 399 23.54 10.91 6.94
CA THR A 399 23.84 10.29 8.24
C THR A 399 23.12 8.94 8.38
N ASP A 400 23.89 7.88 8.24
CA ASP A 400 23.41 6.53 7.94
C ASP A 400 22.93 5.76 9.19
N GLN A 401 21.84 6.20 9.83
CA GLN A 401 21.10 5.37 10.80
C GLN A 401 20.23 4.31 10.06
N ALA A 402 20.90 3.47 9.28
CA ALA A 402 20.32 2.52 8.34
C ALA A 402 19.51 1.39 9.03
N THR A 403 18.25 1.69 9.37
CA THR A 403 17.28 0.66 9.78
C THR A 403 17.13 -0.36 8.66
N CYS A 404 17.50 -1.62 8.91
CA CYS A 404 17.46 -2.62 7.84
C CYS A 404 16.03 -2.98 7.40
N TYR A 405 15.69 -2.76 6.12
CA TYR A 405 14.36 -2.94 5.53
C TYR A 405 14.15 -4.22 4.70
N CYS A 406 15.07 -5.18 4.78
CA CYS A 406 14.94 -6.43 4.02
C CYS A 406 13.69 -7.24 4.44
N TRP A 407 13.19 -8.11 3.56
CA TRP A 407 11.98 -8.91 3.81
C TRP A 407 12.05 -9.72 5.12
N ALA A 408 13.24 -10.17 5.54
CA ALA A 408 13.41 -10.92 6.78
C ALA A 408 13.20 -10.04 8.02
N CYS A 409 13.85 -8.88 8.09
CA CYS A 409 13.65 -7.90 9.17
C CYS A 409 12.20 -7.40 9.20
N GLU A 410 11.61 -7.10 8.05
CA GLU A 410 10.21 -6.68 7.97
C GLU A 410 9.23 -7.78 8.36
N ARG A 411 9.55 -9.06 8.12
CA ARG A 411 8.72 -10.18 8.58
C ARG A 411 8.87 -10.46 10.07
N VAL A 412 10.04 -10.20 10.66
CA VAL A 412 10.20 -10.18 12.14
C VAL A 412 9.41 -9.01 12.74
N ARG A 413 9.39 -7.83 12.11
CA ARG A 413 8.62 -6.66 12.57
C ARG A 413 7.11 -6.82 12.54
N ASP A 414 6.59 -7.84 11.87
CA ASP A 414 5.16 -8.18 11.94
C ASP A 414 4.78 -8.86 13.26
N ASP A 415 5.74 -9.50 13.95
CA ASP A 415 5.56 -10.12 15.28
C ASP A 415 6.18 -9.26 16.40
N ILE A 416 7.28 -8.54 16.12
CA ILE A 416 7.98 -7.64 17.06
C ILE A 416 8.15 -6.26 16.42
N PRO A 417 7.17 -5.35 16.53
CA PRO A 417 7.19 -4.05 15.83
C PRO A 417 8.45 -3.22 16.03
N ASP A 418 9.02 -3.24 17.24
CA ASP A 418 10.21 -2.47 17.64
C ASP A 418 11.54 -3.21 17.36
N TYR A 419 11.55 -4.20 16.45
CA TYR A 419 12.77 -4.94 16.11
C TYR A 419 13.80 -4.05 15.37
N VAL A 420 14.98 -3.92 15.95
CA VAL A 420 16.17 -3.25 15.38
C VAL A 420 17.31 -4.27 15.26
N ARG A 421 18.09 -4.21 14.17
CA ARG A 421 19.17 -5.18 13.92
C ARG A 421 20.44 -4.75 14.66
N ALA A 422 21.25 -5.74 15.06
CA ALA A 422 22.49 -5.51 15.81
C ALA A 422 23.55 -4.69 15.06
N SER A 423 23.53 -4.71 13.72
CA SER A 423 24.45 -3.94 12.86
C SER A 423 24.19 -2.44 12.87
N ASP A 424 22.98 -2.04 13.24
CA ASP A 424 22.46 -0.68 13.05
C ASP A 424 22.93 0.25 14.21
N PHE A 425 23.75 -0.30 15.14
CA PHE A 425 24.42 0.41 16.23
C PHE A 425 25.93 0.47 15.99
N GLU A 426 26.43 1.62 15.51
CA GLU A 426 27.87 1.80 15.27
C GLU A 426 28.72 1.78 16.55
N THR A 427 28.17 2.17 17.70
CA THR A 427 28.91 2.21 18.97
C THR A 427 29.22 0.81 19.51
N LEU A 428 30.40 0.66 20.13
CA LEU A 428 30.97 -0.65 20.50
C LEU A 428 30.48 -1.21 21.85
N ASP A 429 29.84 -0.38 22.69
CA ASP A 429 29.61 -0.71 24.11
C ASP A 429 28.29 -1.45 24.44
N ASP A 430 27.28 -1.44 23.55
CA ASP A 430 25.94 -2.03 23.83
C ASP A 430 25.62 -3.30 22.99
N ARG A 431 26.59 -3.74 22.17
CA ARG A 431 26.38 -4.61 20.99
C ARG A 431 25.87 -6.03 21.22
N SER A 432 25.73 -6.51 22.46
CA SER A 432 25.45 -7.93 22.74
C SER A 432 24.13 -8.23 23.43
N GLU A 433 23.51 -7.26 24.11
CA GLU A 433 22.32 -7.52 24.93
C GLU A 433 21.00 -7.06 24.30
N GLY A 434 20.93 -5.94 23.58
CA GLY A 434 19.67 -5.40 23.04
C GLY A 434 19.02 -6.27 21.96
N SER A 435 19.73 -6.53 20.87
CA SER A 435 19.23 -7.20 19.66
C SER A 435 18.92 -8.69 19.87
N ASN A 436 19.80 -9.41 20.59
CA ASN A 436 19.62 -10.82 20.93
C ASN A 436 18.40 -11.04 21.84
N ARG A 437 18.05 -10.08 22.70
CA ARG A 437 16.84 -10.14 23.53
C ARG A 437 15.57 -10.07 22.67
N SER A 438 15.53 -9.25 21.63
CA SER A 438 14.36 -9.11 20.76
C SER A 438 13.98 -10.42 20.06
N LEU A 439 14.92 -11.10 19.37
CA LEU A 439 14.59 -12.38 18.72
C LEU A 439 14.27 -13.50 19.72
N SER A 440 14.83 -13.46 20.94
CA SER A 440 14.48 -14.39 22.02
C SER A 440 13.05 -14.22 22.58
N MET A 441 12.31 -13.21 22.10
CA MET A 441 10.88 -13.09 22.39
C MET A 441 10.03 -14.06 21.56
N LEU A 442 10.50 -14.47 20.37
CA LEU A 442 9.82 -15.43 19.50
C LEU A 442 10.05 -16.87 19.97
N ASP A 443 9.04 -17.72 19.79
CA ASP A 443 9.21 -19.17 19.89
C ASP A 443 9.75 -19.79 18.59
N LYS A 444 10.09 -21.09 18.66
CA LYS A 444 10.65 -21.83 17.52
C LYS A 444 9.65 -22.03 16.37
N ASP A 445 8.36 -22.07 16.67
CA ASP A 445 7.32 -22.26 15.67
C ASP A 445 7.07 -20.97 14.89
N GLN A 446 7.08 -19.81 15.57
CA GLN A 446 7.08 -18.48 14.95
C GLN A 446 8.31 -18.28 14.05
N ILE A 447 9.51 -18.60 14.53
CA ILE A 447 10.74 -18.53 13.73
C ILE A 447 10.64 -19.46 12.50
N SER A 448 10.02 -20.64 12.64
CA SER A 448 9.76 -21.57 11.55
C SER A 448 8.74 -21.02 10.53
N GLU A 449 7.64 -20.41 10.98
CA GLU A 449 6.63 -19.75 10.11
C GLU A 449 7.25 -18.59 9.33
N ILE A 450 8.06 -17.74 9.98
CA ILE A 450 8.79 -16.65 9.33
C ILE A 450 9.75 -17.19 8.26
N LYS A 451 10.54 -18.23 8.58
CA LYS A 451 11.44 -18.88 7.61
C LYS A 451 10.67 -19.47 6.42
N ALA A 452 9.51 -20.09 6.66
CA ALA A 452 8.65 -20.65 5.62
C ALA A 452 7.99 -19.58 4.73
N ASP A 453 7.57 -18.44 5.30
CA ASP A 453 7.08 -17.27 4.57
C ASP A 453 8.15 -16.73 3.61
N LEU A 454 9.36 -16.50 4.11
CA LEU A 454 10.48 -15.99 3.32
C LEU A 454 10.90 -16.95 2.20
N ALA A 455 10.98 -18.25 2.51
CA ALA A 455 11.30 -19.28 1.53
C ALA A 455 10.25 -19.36 0.40
N PHE A 456 8.96 -19.29 0.74
CA PHE A 456 7.88 -19.32 -0.25
C PHE A 456 7.88 -18.08 -1.14
N HIS A 457 7.92 -16.87 -0.56
CA HIS A 457 7.88 -15.64 -1.34
C HIS A 457 9.11 -15.50 -2.26
N ARG A 458 10.31 -15.85 -1.77
CA ARG A 458 11.52 -15.88 -2.62
C ARG A 458 11.42 -16.92 -3.73
N TYR A 459 10.86 -18.11 -3.46
CA TYR A 459 10.65 -19.11 -4.51
C TYR A 459 9.66 -18.63 -5.58
N VAL A 460 8.54 -18.01 -5.18
CA VAL A 460 7.55 -17.47 -6.12
C VAL A 460 8.14 -16.33 -6.96
N GLU A 461 9.00 -15.48 -6.39
CA GLU A 461 9.67 -14.42 -7.16
C GLU A 461 10.72 -14.99 -8.15
N VAL A 462 11.51 -15.98 -7.75
CA VAL A 462 12.39 -16.70 -8.68
C VAL A 462 11.58 -17.42 -9.77
N PHE A 463 10.41 -17.97 -9.43
CA PHE A 463 9.50 -18.59 -10.39
C PHE A 463 8.94 -17.57 -11.39
N HIS A 464 8.47 -16.40 -10.93
CA HIS A 464 8.04 -15.30 -11.80
C HIS A 464 9.11 -14.89 -12.82
N ASN A 465 10.36 -14.71 -12.37
CA ASN A 465 11.44 -14.25 -13.24
C ASN A 465 11.99 -15.34 -14.18
N SER A 466 11.64 -16.62 -13.97
CA SER A 466 12.07 -17.75 -14.81
C SER A 466 10.99 -18.29 -15.76
N HIS A 467 9.75 -17.79 -15.67
CA HIS A 467 8.60 -18.28 -16.44
C HIS A 467 7.87 -17.13 -17.17
N PRO A 468 7.18 -17.42 -18.30
CA PRO A 468 6.36 -16.41 -18.96
C PRO A 468 5.23 -15.87 -18.07
N SER A 469 4.91 -14.59 -18.19
CA SER A 469 3.77 -13.97 -17.50
C SER A 469 2.45 -14.67 -17.85
N GLY A 470 1.60 -14.89 -16.85
CA GLY A 470 0.37 -15.67 -16.92
C GLY A 470 0.54 -17.13 -16.48
N THR A 471 1.76 -17.56 -16.11
CA THR A 471 2.00 -18.91 -15.59
C THR A 471 1.42 -19.05 -14.18
N THR A 472 0.64 -20.11 -13.94
CA THR A 472 0.01 -20.33 -12.63
C THR A 472 1.06 -20.50 -11.53
N LEU A 473 1.02 -19.61 -10.53
CA LEU A 473 2.02 -19.59 -9.47
C LEU A 473 2.01 -20.86 -8.58
N PRO A 474 3.17 -21.26 -8.04
CA PRO A 474 3.29 -22.29 -7.02
C PRO A 474 2.38 -22.02 -5.83
N THR A 475 1.82 -23.07 -5.23
CA THR A 475 0.83 -22.97 -4.14
C THR A 475 1.36 -23.57 -2.85
N ARG A 476 0.95 -23.02 -1.70
CA ARG A 476 1.24 -23.59 -0.37
C ARG A 476 -0.01 -23.70 0.48
N ALA A 477 0.04 -24.54 1.52
CA ALA A 477 -0.96 -24.52 2.58
C ALA A 477 -1.05 -23.11 3.20
N PRO A 478 -2.25 -22.64 3.59
CA PRO A 478 -2.40 -21.36 4.26
C PRO A 478 -1.67 -21.40 5.61
N THR A 479 -0.96 -20.32 5.94
CA THR A 479 -0.22 -20.19 7.20
C THR A 479 -1.14 -19.97 8.39
N ALA A 480 -0.63 -20.16 9.61
CA ALA A 480 -1.43 -19.94 10.82
C ALA A 480 -1.93 -18.50 10.88
N ARG A 481 -1.05 -17.53 10.54
CA ARG A 481 -1.42 -16.12 10.40
C ARG A 481 -2.49 -15.86 9.34
N ALA A 482 -2.41 -16.52 8.17
CA ALA A 482 -3.41 -16.37 7.12
C ALA A 482 -4.78 -16.95 7.51
N ILE A 483 -4.80 -18.11 8.18
CA ILE A 483 -6.01 -18.71 8.75
C ILE A 483 -6.62 -17.79 9.81
N GLN A 484 -5.80 -17.27 10.74
CA GLN A 484 -6.27 -16.36 11.80
C GLN A 484 -6.85 -15.05 11.23
N ARG A 485 -6.26 -14.51 10.15
CA ARG A 485 -6.82 -13.37 9.41
C ARG A 485 -8.18 -13.70 8.78
N GLN A 486 -8.33 -14.87 8.17
CA GLN A 486 -9.61 -15.29 7.60
C GLN A 486 -10.68 -15.46 8.68
N ILE A 487 -10.31 -16.02 9.84
CA ILE A 487 -11.18 -16.11 11.01
C ILE A 487 -11.57 -14.72 11.50
N SER A 488 -10.64 -13.79 11.71
CA SER A 488 -10.96 -12.46 12.22
C SER A 488 -11.77 -11.61 11.22
N GLU A 489 -11.51 -11.74 9.92
CA GLU A 489 -12.37 -11.16 8.87
C GLU A 489 -13.79 -11.76 8.91
N GLN A 490 -13.93 -13.07 9.12
CA GLN A 490 -15.22 -13.74 9.19
C GLN A 490 -15.97 -13.34 10.48
N GLU A 491 -15.31 -13.33 11.63
CA GLU A 491 -15.85 -12.80 12.88
C GLU A 491 -16.23 -11.32 12.78
N SER A 492 -15.51 -10.51 11.99
CA SER A 492 -15.87 -9.11 11.74
C SER A 492 -17.16 -9.02 10.91
N LYS A 493 -17.27 -9.83 9.84
CA LYS A 493 -18.50 -9.97 9.04
C LYS A 493 -19.68 -10.50 9.87
N ASP A 494 -19.44 -11.39 10.81
CA ASP A 494 -20.46 -11.94 11.72
C ASP A 494 -20.84 -10.95 12.84
N ARG A 495 -19.87 -10.20 13.38
CA ARG A 495 -20.09 -9.07 14.32
C ARG A 495 -20.84 -7.90 13.69
N ALA A 496 -20.70 -7.68 12.38
CA ALA A 496 -21.50 -6.71 11.63
C ALA A 496 -23.02 -7.02 11.63
N GLY A 497 -23.43 -8.20 12.11
CA GLY A 497 -24.54 -8.26 13.08
C GLY A 497 -25.91 -8.68 12.55
N LYS A 498 -26.35 -9.85 13.01
CA LYS A 498 -27.78 -10.19 13.16
C LYS A 498 -28.42 -9.28 14.21
N TYR A 499 -29.62 -8.76 13.93
CA TYR A 499 -30.37 -7.94 14.89
C TYR A 499 -31.36 -8.81 15.68
N TYR A 500 -31.29 -8.75 17.01
CA TYR A 500 -32.21 -9.43 17.92
C TYR A 500 -33.27 -8.45 18.42
N GLY A 501 -34.55 -8.80 18.24
CA GLY A 501 -35.69 -8.03 18.75
C GLY A 501 -36.57 -8.87 19.68
N VAL A 502 -37.49 -8.21 20.38
CA VAL A 502 -38.36 -8.89 21.36
C VAL A 502 -39.33 -9.86 20.64
N GLY A 503 -39.02 -11.16 20.69
CA GLY A 503 -39.84 -12.23 20.10
C GLY A 503 -39.50 -12.58 18.64
N TYR A 504 -38.39 -12.08 18.09
CA TYR A 504 -37.93 -12.43 16.74
C TYR A 504 -36.41 -12.25 16.56
N THR A 505 -35.82 -13.10 15.72
CA THR A 505 -34.43 -12.97 15.27
C THR A 505 -34.41 -12.54 13.81
N VAL A 506 -33.71 -11.43 13.50
CA VAL A 506 -33.54 -10.92 12.13
C VAL A 506 -32.14 -11.22 11.63
N GLU A 507 -32.05 -12.16 10.70
CA GLU A 507 -30.83 -12.50 9.98
C GLU A 507 -30.81 -11.76 8.64
N VAL A 508 -29.89 -10.82 8.48
CA VAL A 508 -29.70 -10.10 7.21
C VAL A 508 -28.97 -11.02 6.24
N ILE A 509 -29.71 -11.81 5.45
CA ILE A 509 -29.12 -12.69 4.43
C ILE A 509 -28.46 -11.85 3.33
N ARG A 510 -29.10 -10.73 2.95
CA ARG A 510 -28.56 -9.74 2.01
C ARG A 510 -29.01 -8.33 2.41
N PRO A 511 -28.12 -7.33 2.48
CA PRO A 511 -28.48 -5.95 2.80
C PRO A 511 -29.39 -5.32 1.74
N ALA A 512 -30.03 -4.20 2.09
CA ALA A 512 -30.69 -3.36 1.10
C ALA A 512 -29.65 -2.71 0.18
N VAL A 513 -29.97 -2.58 -1.10
CA VAL A 513 -29.23 -1.75 -2.05
C VAL A 513 -30.14 -0.59 -2.42
N TYR A 514 -29.74 0.62 -2.06
CA TYR A 514 -30.41 1.85 -2.45
C TYR A 514 -29.77 2.42 -3.71
N ASP A 515 -30.58 3.10 -4.50
CA ASP A 515 -30.14 3.96 -5.58
C ASP A 515 -29.37 5.13 -4.95
N LYS A 516 -28.08 5.25 -5.29
CA LYS A 516 -27.20 6.21 -4.63
C LYS A 516 -27.51 7.67 -5.00
N GLU A 517 -28.26 7.92 -6.06
CA GLU A 517 -28.57 9.27 -6.55
C GLU A 517 -29.97 9.72 -6.12
N THR A 518 -30.95 8.82 -6.12
CA THR A 518 -32.35 9.14 -5.80
C THR A 518 -32.78 8.73 -4.39
N GLY A 519 -31.93 8.02 -3.63
CA GLY A 519 -32.27 7.41 -2.34
C GLY A 519 -33.32 6.30 -2.44
N LYS A 520 -33.76 5.93 -3.65
CA LYS A 520 -34.87 5.02 -3.89
C LYS A 520 -34.39 3.57 -3.81
N LEU A 521 -35.14 2.70 -3.16
CA LEU A 521 -34.70 1.33 -2.86
C LEU A 521 -34.64 0.42 -4.12
N LEU A 522 -33.46 0.27 -4.74
CA LEU A 522 -33.24 -0.61 -5.91
C LEU A 522 -33.48 -2.08 -5.60
N ARG A 523 -33.00 -2.55 -4.44
CA ARG A 523 -33.08 -3.96 -4.05
C ARG A 523 -33.38 -4.06 -2.57
N LYS A 524 -34.61 -4.49 -2.27
CA LYS A 524 -35.08 -4.69 -0.89
C LYS A 524 -34.14 -5.64 -0.12
N GLN A 525 -33.83 -5.27 1.12
CA GLN A 525 -33.11 -6.11 2.07
C GLN A 525 -33.79 -7.48 2.15
N LYS A 526 -33.01 -8.57 2.03
CA LYS A 526 -33.56 -9.92 2.24
C LYS A 526 -33.18 -10.38 3.63
N THR A 527 -34.10 -10.19 4.57
CA THR A 527 -34.00 -10.73 5.91
C THR A 527 -34.62 -12.12 6.01
N LYS A 528 -34.05 -12.97 6.86
CA LYS A 528 -34.72 -14.14 7.42
C LYS A 528 -35.24 -13.70 8.78
N VAL A 529 -36.56 -13.65 8.95
CA VAL A 529 -37.15 -13.44 10.26
C VAL A 529 -37.57 -14.80 10.80
N LYS A 530 -36.91 -15.24 11.87
CA LYS A 530 -37.36 -16.41 12.66
C LYS A 530 -38.14 -15.89 13.86
N ARG A 531 -39.39 -16.32 14.00
CA ARG A 531 -40.22 -16.01 15.17
C ARG A 531 -39.74 -16.89 16.34
N SER A 532 -39.54 -16.30 17.51
CA SER A 532 -39.26 -17.03 18.75
C SER A 532 -40.43 -16.82 19.73
N GLN A 533 -40.62 -17.77 20.64
CA GLN A 533 -41.51 -17.54 21.78
C GLN A 533 -40.81 -16.62 22.77
N ASN A 534 -41.58 -15.70 23.36
CA ASN A 534 -41.10 -14.90 24.49
C ASN A 534 -41.14 -15.73 25.79
N MET A 535 -40.61 -15.18 26.89
CA MET A 535 -40.55 -15.86 28.20
C MET A 535 -41.93 -16.18 28.81
N THR A 536 -43.04 -15.77 28.18
CA THR A 536 -44.43 -16.12 28.58
C THR A 536 -45.09 -17.10 27.60
N GLY A 537 -44.31 -17.78 26.75
CA GLY A 537 -44.79 -18.80 25.80
C GLY A 537 -45.59 -18.26 24.62
N ARG A 538 -45.76 -16.93 24.51
CA ARG A 538 -46.48 -16.29 23.41
C ARG A 538 -45.54 -16.00 22.24
N TRP A 539 -46.01 -16.32 21.04
CA TRP A 539 -45.34 -15.94 19.80
C TRP A 539 -45.53 -14.43 19.53
N GLY A 540 -44.44 -13.67 19.36
CA GLY A 540 -44.50 -12.21 19.18
C GLY A 540 -45.40 -11.78 18.00
N ARG A 541 -46.24 -10.76 18.17
CA ARG A 541 -47.12 -10.25 17.09
C ARG A 541 -46.30 -9.43 16.08
N TRP A 542 -46.66 -9.50 14.80
CA TRP A 542 -46.13 -8.61 13.78
C TRP A 542 -46.65 -7.20 14.01
N GLY A 543 -45.78 -6.29 14.44
CA GLY A 543 -46.04 -4.85 14.50
C GLY A 543 -45.21 -4.13 13.44
N LEU A 544 -45.85 -3.28 12.64
CA LEU A 544 -45.16 -2.34 11.76
C LEU A 544 -44.66 -1.17 12.62
N TYR A 545 -43.34 -1.09 12.82
CA TYR A 545 -42.67 0.16 13.16
C TYR A 545 -42.23 0.82 11.86
N VAL A 546 -42.54 2.11 11.72
CA VAL A 546 -42.21 2.97 10.58
C VAL A 546 -40.79 3.52 10.74
#